data_AF-A0A0D1DXW0-F1
#
_entry.id   AF-A0A0D1DXW0-F1
#
_cell.length_a   1.000
_cell.length_b   1.000
_cell.length_c   1.000
_cell.angle_alpha   90.00
_cell.angle_beta   90.00
_cell.angle_gamma   90.00
#
_symmetry.space_group_name_H-M   'P 1'
#
loop_
_entity.id
_entity.type
_entity.pdbx_description
1 polymer ?
#
loop_
_entity_poly.entity_id
_entity_poly.type
_entity_poly.pdbx_seq_one_letter_code
_entity_poly.pdbx_strand_id
1 'polypeptide(L)'
;MSLPKTLAQILFVGTQIVGKALLEAGRQAGRNARAGRVEASAAGAAGVGSGSAASPSDQLTRTHRMTLDEAKLILNLKQDISAAGLGGSTSSAAAGEGKSILDQVREAMVKNYDHLFATNAPPAPKGQKGGGAGSFYIQSKVVRARERIEAEWGLLDAGKKAEAGAAEGSAAESKPDQAEKTP
;
A
#
# COMPACT_ATOMS: atom_id res chain seq x y z
N MET A 1 11.01 1.76 -57.78
CA MET A 1 11.26 2.51 -56.52
C MET A 1 12.69 2.27 -56.10
N SER A 2 13.55 3.31 -56.09
CA SER A 2 14.95 3.13 -55.72
C SER A 2 15.09 2.95 -54.21
N LEU A 3 15.47 1.74 -53.79
CA LEU A 3 15.85 1.34 -52.43
C LEU A 3 16.51 2.44 -51.56
N PRO A 4 17.51 3.21 -52.04
CA PRO A 4 18.13 4.28 -51.24
C PRO A 4 17.16 5.40 -50.82
N LYS A 5 16.17 5.74 -51.66
CA LYS A 5 15.18 6.78 -51.33
C LYS A 5 14.17 6.29 -50.29
N THR A 6 13.80 5.01 -50.34
CA THR A 6 12.88 4.40 -49.37
C THR A 6 13.52 4.28 -47.99
N LEU A 7 14.80 3.90 -47.92
CA LEU A 7 15.54 3.85 -46.66
C LEU A 7 15.67 5.23 -46.02
N ALA A 8 16.02 6.26 -46.80
CA ALA A 8 16.09 7.64 -46.31
C ALA A 8 14.73 8.15 -45.79
N GLN A 9 13.63 7.78 -46.47
CA GLN A 9 12.29 8.18 -46.08
C GLN A 9 11.81 7.49 -44.79
N ILE A 10 12.07 6.18 -44.63
CA ILE A 10 11.77 5.45 -43.40
C ILE A 10 12.54 6.04 -42.22
N LEU A 11 13.82 6.36 -42.43
CA LEU A 11 14.67 6.92 -41.39
C LEU A 11 14.16 8.33 -40.99
N PHE A 12 13.85 9.19 -41.95
CA PHE A 12 13.34 10.54 -41.68
C PHE A 12 11.98 10.54 -40.97
N VAL A 13 11.04 9.69 -41.40
CA VAL A 13 9.71 9.58 -40.79
C VAL A 13 9.80 8.92 -39.41
N GLY A 14 10.67 7.91 -39.25
CA GLY A 14 10.91 7.24 -37.97
C GLY A 14 11.40 8.18 -36.88
N THR A 15 12.37 9.05 -37.19
CA THR A 15 12.91 10.00 -36.20
C THR A 15 11.88 11.05 -35.76
N GLN A 16 10.99 11.48 -36.65
CA GLN A 16 9.93 12.45 -36.32
C GLN A 16 8.87 11.88 -35.39
N ILE A 17 8.52 10.60 -35.56
CA ILE A 17 7.52 9.93 -34.71
C ILE A 17 8.09 9.67 -33.32
N VAL A 18 9.31 9.14 -33.23
CA VAL A 18 9.97 8.87 -31.94
C VAL A 18 10.23 10.16 -31.16
N GLY A 19 10.65 11.24 -31.82
CA GLY A 19 10.89 12.53 -31.17
C GLY A 19 9.63 13.16 -30.57
N LYS A 20 8.48 13.10 -31.28
CA LYS A 20 7.21 13.63 -30.78
C LYS A 20 6.67 12.80 -29.60
N ALA A 21 6.74 11.47 -29.69
CA ALA A 21 6.29 10.58 -28.62
C ALA A 21 7.16 10.72 -27.35
N LEU A 22 8.49 10.84 -27.49
CA LEU A 22 9.38 11.03 -26.35
C LEU A 22 9.18 12.38 -25.66
N LEU A 23 8.91 13.45 -26.41
CA LEU A 23 8.62 14.78 -25.85
C LEU A 23 7.29 14.79 -25.08
N GLU A 24 6.26 14.13 -25.61
CA GLU A 24 4.94 14.04 -24.96
C GLU A 24 4.99 13.14 -23.72
N ALA A 25 5.65 11.98 -23.82
CA ALA A 25 5.93 11.10 -22.68
C ALA A 25 6.80 11.79 -21.62
N GLY A 26 7.82 12.55 -22.04
CA GLY A 26 8.67 13.35 -21.15
C GLY A 26 7.89 14.46 -20.46
N ARG A 27 6.94 15.10 -21.15
CA ARG A 27 6.03 16.09 -20.57
C ARG A 27 5.01 15.46 -19.62
N GLN A 28 4.54 14.25 -19.91
CA GLN A 28 3.65 13.47 -19.04
C GLN A 28 4.38 12.96 -17.78
N ALA A 29 5.60 12.44 -17.94
CA ALA A 29 6.48 12.08 -16.83
C ALA A 29 6.86 13.32 -16.00
N GLY A 30 7.12 14.46 -16.64
CA GLY A 30 7.38 15.73 -15.96
C GLY A 30 6.16 16.24 -15.17
N ARG A 31 4.94 16.03 -15.68
CA ARG A 31 3.70 16.35 -14.95
C ARG A 31 3.46 15.40 -13.79
N ASN A 32 3.70 14.10 -13.95
CA ASN A 32 3.57 13.13 -12.85
C ASN A 32 4.67 13.32 -11.79
N ALA A 33 5.90 13.63 -12.20
CA ALA A 33 7.01 13.92 -11.30
C ALA A 33 6.84 15.28 -10.60
N ARG A 34 6.26 16.29 -11.27
CA ARG A 34 5.87 17.56 -10.62
C ARG A 34 4.62 17.40 -9.77
N ALA A 35 3.68 16.53 -10.11
CA ALA A 35 2.58 16.17 -9.21
C ALA A 35 3.15 15.50 -7.95
N GLY A 36 4.11 14.58 -8.08
CA GLY A 36 4.81 13.97 -6.93
C GLY A 36 5.76 14.92 -6.17
N ARG A 37 6.42 15.88 -6.84
CA ARG A 37 7.30 16.87 -6.19
C ARG A 37 6.54 18.06 -5.60
N VAL A 38 5.45 18.49 -6.22
CA VAL A 38 4.56 19.53 -5.68
C VAL A 38 3.66 18.92 -4.61
N GLU A 39 3.32 17.63 -4.64
CA GLU A 39 2.80 16.96 -3.44
C GLU A 39 3.85 16.91 -2.33
N ALA A 40 5.13 16.61 -2.61
CA ALA A 40 6.15 16.61 -1.58
C ALA A 40 6.55 18.01 -1.06
N SER A 41 6.48 19.06 -1.89
CA SER A 41 6.84 20.44 -1.49
C SER A 41 5.63 21.31 -1.10
N ALA A 42 4.42 20.98 -1.54
CA ALA A 42 3.17 21.59 -1.07
C ALA A 42 2.48 20.78 0.04
N ALA A 43 2.91 19.56 0.38
CA ALA A 43 2.53 18.90 1.64
C ALA A 43 3.03 19.64 2.89
N GLY A 44 3.91 20.64 2.74
CA GLY A 44 4.28 21.55 3.81
C GLY A 44 3.33 22.74 4.01
N ALA A 45 2.46 23.07 3.04
CA ALA A 45 1.68 24.32 3.07
C ALA A 45 0.24 24.24 2.53
N ALA A 46 -0.16 23.18 1.83
CA ALA A 46 -1.51 23.01 1.27
C ALA A 46 -2.25 21.88 1.99
N GLY A 47 -2.48 22.07 3.29
CA GLY A 47 -3.63 21.46 3.92
C GLY A 47 -4.89 22.11 3.35
N VAL A 48 -5.91 21.29 3.07
CA VAL A 48 -7.29 21.66 2.70
C VAL A 48 -7.51 21.87 1.19
N GLY A 49 -8.12 20.87 0.53
CA GLY A 49 -8.70 21.07 -0.81
C GLY A 49 -9.07 19.82 -1.62
N SER A 50 -10.17 19.16 -1.24
CA SER A 50 -11.10 18.45 -2.14
C SER A 50 -10.73 17.09 -2.77
N GLY A 51 -11.48 16.04 -2.39
CA GLY A 51 -12.32 15.39 -3.40
C GLY A 51 -12.17 13.89 -3.71
N SER A 52 -11.28 13.15 -3.06
CA SER A 52 -11.40 11.68 -2.96
C SER A 52 -11.58 11.36 -1.49
N ALA A 53 -12.53 10.49 -1.13
CA ALA A 53 -12.63 10.00 0.25
C ALA A 53 -11.23 9.57 0.67
N ALA A 54 -10.62 10.30 1.62
CA ALA A 54 -9.22 10.07 2.00
C ALA A 54 -9.10 8.58 2.30
N SER A 55 -8.26 7.87 1.52
CA SER A 55 -8.17 6.42 1.66
C SER A 55 -7.94 6.12 3.14
N PRO A 56 -8.59 5.11 3.74
CA PRO A 56 -8.39 4.82 5.15
C PRO A 56 -6.89 4.67 5.50
N SER A 57 -6.08 4.18 4.55
CA SER A 57 -4.63 4.13 4.62
C SER A 57 -3.95 5.51 4.68
N ASP A 58 -4.50 6.55 4.02
CA ASP A 58 -3.99 7.93 4.06
C ASP A 58 -4.21 8.58 5.43
N GLN A 59 -5.33 8.26 6.08
CA GLN A 59 -5.60 8.72 7.44
C GLN A 59 -4.56 8.14 8.41
N LEU A 60 -4.25 6.85 8.31
CA LEU A 60 -3.20 6.20 9.10
C LEU A 60 -1.82 6.83 8.85
N THR A 61 -1.49 7.22 7.62
CA THR A 61 -0.22 7.90 7.32
C THR A 61 -0.10 9.23 8.09
N ARG A 62 -1.20 9.97 8.23
CA ARG A 62 -1.22 11.23 9.01
C ARG A 62 -1.06 10.97 10.51
N THR A 63 -1.67 9.90 11.03
CA THR A 63 -1.59 9.52 12.44
C THR A 63 -0.22 8.98 12.82
N HIS A 64 0.32 8.01 12.07
CA HIS A 64 1.59 7.36 12.37
C HIS A 64 2.81 8.17 11.90
N ARG A 65 2.61 9.17 11.02
CA ARG A 65 3.67 9.96 10.37
C ARG A 65 4.68 9.10 9.61
N MET A 66 4.18 8.03 8.99
CA MET A 66 4.97 7.04 8.26
C MET A 66 4.05 6.35 7.25
N THR A 67 4.53 6.18 6.02
CA THR A 67 3.77 5.55 4.94
C THR A 67 3.76 4.03 5.09
N LEU A 68 2.80 3.36 4.44
CA LEU A 68 2.76 1.90 4.42
C LEU A 68 4.03 1.31 3.75
N ASP A 69 4.53 1.96 2.70
CA ASP A 69 5.72 1.49 1.99
C ASP A 69 7.01 1.69 2.80
N GLU A 70 7.12 2.78 3.58
CA GLU A 70 8.22 2.95 4.54
C GLU A 70 8.21 1.82 5.58
N ALA A 71 7.02 1.47 6.11
CA ALA A 71 6.89 0.38 7.08
C ALA A 71 7.30 -0.99 6.50
N LYS A 72 6.92 -1.29 5.25
CA LYS A 72 7.36 -2.50 4.55
C LYS A 72 8.88 -2.56 4.39
N LEU A 73 9.50 -1.44 4.00
CA LEU A 73 10.95 -1.35 3.83
C LEU A 73 11.69 -1.52 5.16
N ILE A 74 11.21 -0.88 6.24
CA ILE A 74 11.81 -1.01 7.57
C ILE A 74 11.77 -2.47 8.06
N LEU A 75 10.65 -3.17 7.88
CA LEU A 75 10.50 -4.56 8.29
C LEU A 75 10.94 -5.57 7.22
N ASN A 76 11.58 -5.12 6.13
CA ASN A 76 12.03 -5.95 5.02
C ASN A 76 10.95 -6.93 4.50
N LEU A 77 9.73 -6.41 4.34
CA LEU A 77 8.60 -7.16 3.82
C LEU A 77 8.51 -6.99 2.31
N LYS A 78 8.48 -8.10 1.59
CA LYS A 78 8.43 -8.13 0.12
C LYS A 78 7.01 -8.17 -0.45
N GLN A 79 6.02 -8.39 0.41
CA GLN A 79 4.64 -8.63 0.00
C GLN A 79 3.85 -7.32 -0.03
N ASP A 80 2.90 -7.22 -0.97
CA ASP A 80 2.01 -6.07 -1.05
C ASP A 80 0.91 -6.17 0.00
N ILE A 81 1.06 -5.36 1.05
CA ILE A 81 0.17 -5.33 2.22
C ILE A 81 -1.01 -4.34 2.07
N SER A 82 -1.19 -3.75 0.89
CA SER A 82 -2.28 -2.80 0.65
C SER A 82 -3.62 -3.51 0.47
N ALA A 83 -4.72 -2.79 0.69
CA ALA A 83 -6.07 -3.29 0.42
C ALA A 83 -6.24 -3.88 -0.99
N ALA A 84 -5.61 -3.26 -1.99
CA ALA A 84 -5.60 -3.76 -3.37
C ALA A 84 -4.80 -5.06 -3.55
N GLY A 85 -3.68 -5.23 -2.82
CA GLY A 85 -2.84 -6.42 -2.89
C GLY A 85 -3.45 -7.63 -2.18
N LEU A 86 -4.13 -7.43 -1.05
CA LEU A 86 -4.77 -8.52 -0.30
C LEU A 86 -6.11 -8.95 -0.87
N GLY A 87 -6.82 -8.08 -1.59
CA GLY A 87 -8.08 -8.41 -2.27
C GLY A 87 -7.95 -9.49 -3.36
N GLY A 88 -6.77 -9.62 -3.96
CA GLY A 88 -6.45 -10.66 -4.96
C GLY A 88 -5.96 -12.00 -4.39
N SER A 89 -5.66 -12.06 -3.09
CA SER A 89 -5.17 -13.28 -2.41
C SER A 89 -6.27 -14.31 -2.14
N THR A 90 -7.51 -14.08 -2.61
CA THR A 90 -8.65 -15.00 -2.51
C THR A 90 -8.57 -16.22 -3.44
N SER A 91 -7.43 -16.45 -4.13
CA SER A 91 -7.25 -17.56 -5.08
C SER A 91 -6.14 -18.56 -4.71
N SER A 92 -6.06 -18.97 -3.44
CA SER A 92 -5.55 -20.31 -3.12
C SER A 92 -6.59 -21.13 -2.34
N ALA A 93 -7.80 -21.18 -2.89
CA ALA A 93 -8.78 -22.22 -2.61
C ALA A 93 -8.36 -23.56 -3.27
N ALA A 94 -7.16 -24.04 -2.94
CA ALA A 94 -6.68 -25.36 -3.35
C ALA A 94 -6.25 -26.13 -2.10
N ALA A 95 -7.15 -27.02 -1.67
CA ALA A 95 -6.98 -28.13 -0.73
C ALA A 95 -5.54 -28.41 -0.24
N GLY A 96 -5.30 -28.11 1.03
CA GLY A 96 -4.12 -28.52 1.81
C GLY A 96 -4.02 -27.68 3.08
N GLU A 97 -3.56 -28.26 4.19
CA GLU A 97 -3.33 -27.60 5.50
C GLU A 97 -2.21 -26.53 5.48
N GLY A 98 -2.13 -25.73 4.41
CA GLY A 98 -1.20 -24.63 4.27
C GLY A 98 -1.75 -23.37 4.93
N LYS A 99 -0.96 -22.77 5.84
CA LYS A 99 -1.21 -21.42 6.38
C LYS A 99 -1.55 -20.46 5.24
N SER A 100 -2.60 -19.64 5.42
CA SER A 100 -2.96 -18.63 4.43
C SER A 100 -1.75 -17.73 4.14
N ILE A 101 -1.67 -17.18 2.93
CA ILE A 101 -0.58 -16.26 2.55
C ILE A 101 -0.46 -15.13 3.58
N LEU A 102 -1.60 -14.64 4.10
CA LEU A 102 -1.65 -13.61 5.13
C LEU A 102 -1.00 -14.03 6.44
N ASP A 103 -1.24 -15.27 6.87
CA ASP A 103 -0.61 -15.81 8.08
C ASP A 103 0.90 -15.94 7.90
N GLN A 104 1.36 -16.34 6.71
CA GLN A 104 2.79 -16.40 6.39
C GLN A 104 3.42 -14.99 6.40
N VAL A 105 2.74 -13.98 5.84
CA VAL A 105 3.20 -12.59 5.89
C VAL A 105 3.25 -12.07 7.33
N ARG A 106 2.22 -12.39 8.14
CA ARG A 106 2.16 -12.01 9.55
C ARG A 106 3.30 -12.64 10.35
N GLU A 107 3.57 -13.92 10.13
CA GLU A 107 4.67 -14.63 10.78
C GLU A 107 6.03 -14.05 10.36
N ALA A 108 6.22 -13.75 9.07
CA ALA A 108 7.43 -13.11 8.56
C ALA A 108 7.64 -11.71 9.16
N MET A 109 6.56 -10.92 9.28
CA MET A 109 6.61 -9.60 9.93
C MET A 109 7.05 -9.71 11.38
N VAL A 110 6.44 -10.61 12.17
CA VAL A 110 6.81 -10.79 13.59
C VAL A 110 8.26 -11.21 13.72
N LYS A 111 8.72 -12.19 12.92
CA LYS A 111 10.12 -12.62 12.93
C LYS A 111 11.09 -11.50 12.58
N ASN A 112 10.79 -10.73 11.53
CA ASN A 112 11.62 -9.61 11.11
C ASN A 112 11.63 -8.50 12.17
N TYR A 113 10.48 -8.21 12.79
CA TYR A 113 10.35 -7.27 13.88
C TYR A 113 11.20 -7.68 15.08
N ASP A 114 11.06 -8.92 15.57
CA ASP A 114 11.78 -9.39 16.75
C ASP A 114 13.30 -9.36 16.52
N HIS A 115 13.74 -9.79 15.34
CA HIS A 115 15.14 -9.73 14.94
C HIS A 115 15.65 -8.27 14.92
N LEU A 116 14.98 -7.38 14.18
CA LEU A 116 15.39 -5.97 14.06
C LEU A 116 15.32 -5.22 15.39
N PHE A 117 14.33 -5.51 16.23
CA PHE A 117 14.16 -4.90 17.54
C PHE A 117 15.29 -5.32 18.50
N ALA A 118 15.65 -6.60 18.50
CA ALA A 118 16.76 -7.11 19.31
C ALA A 118 18.12 -6.59 18.82
N THR A 119 18.38 -6.63 17.51
CA THR A 119 19.64 -6.14 16.92
C THR A 119 19.85 -4.64 17.17
N ASN A 120 18.77 -3.84 17.13
CA ASN A 120 18.84 -2.38 17.30
C ASN A 120 18.54 -1.91 18.73
N ALA A 121 18.62 -2.80 19.73
CA ALA A 121 18.40 -2.42 21.12
C ALA A 121 19.35 -1.27 21.52
N PRO A 122 18.83 -0.19 22.14
CA PRO A 122 19.65 0.95 22.53
C PRO A 122 20.63 0.59 23.65
N PRO A 123 21.68 1.40 23.82
CA PRO A 123 22.55 1.28 24.99
C PRO A 123 21.75 1.55 26.25
N ALA A 124 22.12 0.88 27.34
CA ALA A 124 21.50 1.13 28.62
C ALA A 124 21.68 2.59 29.07
N PRO A 125 20.73 3.13 29.86
CA PRO A 125 20.87 4.46 30.46
C PRO A 125 22.19 4.61 31.24
N LYS A 126 22.66 5.85 31.37
CA LYS A 126 23.93 6.14 32.08
C LYS A 126 23.93 5.47 33.46
N GLY A 127 24.91 4.60 33.69
CA GLY A 127 25.12 3.90 34.97
C GLY A 127 24.56 2.48 35.03
N GLN A 128 23.87 2.00 34.00
CA GLN A 128 23.40 0.62 33.92
C GLN A 128 24.26 -0.23 32.97
N LYS A 129 24.51 -1.48 33.34
CA LYS A 129 25.23 -2.46 32.50
C LYS A 129 24.22 -3.25 31.68
N GLY A 130 24.48 -3.37 30.38
CA GLY A 130 23.60 -4.03 29.41
C GLY A 130 23.23 -3.10 28.25
N GLY A 131 22.25 -3.51 27.45
CA GLY A 131 21.83 -2.80 26.24
C GLY A 131 22.61 -3.22 24.99
N GLY A 132 22.07 -2.87 23.83
CA GLY A 132 22.72 -3.13 22.55
C GLY A 132 23.58 -1.95 22.07
N ALA A 133 24.17 -2.12 20.89
CA ALA A 133 24.89 -1.04 20.19
C ALA A 133 23.97 -0.20 19.28
N GLY A 134 22.66 -0.43 19.34
CA GLY A 134 21.68 0.23 18.50
C GLY A 134 21.32 1.63 18.99
N SER A 135 20.31 2.23 18.34
CA SER A 135 19.80 3.56 18.70
C SER A 135 18.33 3.47 19.05
N PHE A 136 17.93 4.23 20.08
CA PHE A 136 16.52 4.36 20.48
C PHE A 136 15.66 4.88 19.33
N TYR A 137 16.23 5.72 18.46
CA TYR A 137 15.53 6.22 17.27
C TYR A 137 15.19 5.09 16.30
N ILE A 138 16.16 4.22 16.00
CA ILE A 138 15.96 3.10 15.08
C ILE A 138 14.97 2.09 15.67
N GLN A 139 15.12 1.77 16.96
CA GLN A 139 14.17 0.90 17.64
C GLN A 139 12.75 1.49 17.62
N SER A 140 12.60 2.80 17.85
CA SER A 140 11.31 3.50 17.76
C SER A 140 10.71 3.46 16.35
N LYS A 141 11.55 3.52 15.31
CA LYS A 141 11.12 3.38 13.91
C LYS A 141 10.64 1.96 13.59
N VAL A 142 11.32 0.95 14.09
CA VAL A 142 10.90 -0.46 13.95
C VAL A 142 9.55 -0.72 14.64
N VAL A 143 9.35 -0.15 15.84
CA VAL A 143 8.07 -0.24 16.56
C VAL A 143 6.96 0.45 15.77
N ARG A 144 7.18 1.69 15.33
CA ARG A 144 6.17 2.39 14.50
C ARG A 144 5.84 1.64 13.22
N ALA A 145 6.85 1.07 12.54
CA ALA A 145 6.70 0.25 11.33
C ALA A 145 5.69 -0.88 11.56
N ARG A 146 5.84 -1.61 12.67
CA ARG A 146 4.92 -2.67 13.07
C ARG A 146 3.51 -2.13 13.33
N GLU A 147 3.37 -1.10 14.17
CA GLU A 147 2.07 -0.52 14.51
C GLU A 147 1.30 -0.05 13.26
N ARG A 148 1.99 0.54 12.28
CA ARG A 148 1.38 1.00 11.02
C ARG A 148 0.84 -0.15 10.18
N ILE A 149 1.54 -1.28 10.11
CA ILE A 149 1.11 -2.46 9.36
C ILE A 149 -0.05 -3.17 10.08
N GLU A 150 0.03 -3.27 11.42
CA GLU A 150 -1.07 -3.82 12.23
C GLU A 150 -2.35 -2.98 12.08
N ALA A 151 -2.23 -1.65 12.06
CA ALA A 151 -3.36 -0.76 11.82
C ALA A 151 -3.94 -0.91 10.39
N GLU A 152 -3.11 -1.17 9.38
CA GLU A 152 -3.57 -1.44 8.01
C GLU A 152 -4.39 -2.75 7.95
N TRP A 153 -3.92 -3.81 8.61
CA TRP A 153 -4.69 -5.06 8.72
C TRP A 153 -5.99 -4.88 9.50
N GLY A 154 -5.99 -4.05 10.54
CA GLY A 154 -7.21 -3.71 11.28
C GLY A 154 -8.27 -3.05 10.40
N LEU A 155 -7.86 -2.15 9.49
CA LEU A 155 -8.76 -1.55 8.49
C LEU A 155 -9.36 -2.60 7.54
N LEU A 156 -8.55 -3.57 7.10
CA LEU A 156 -8.98 -4.64 6.20
C LEU A 156 -9.98 -5.58 6.88
N ASP A 157 -9.71 -5.96 8.13
CA ASP A 157 -10.61 -6.80 8.92
C ASP A 157 -11.92 -6.08 9.24
N ALA A 158 -11.87 -4.78 9.52
CA ALA A 158 -13.06 -3.94 9.72
C ALA A 158 -13.89 -3.81 8.43
N GLY A 159 -13.24 -3.63 7.28
CA GLY A 159 -13.90 -3.61 5.97
C GLY A 159 -14.63 -4.92 5.68
N LYS A 160 -13.97 -6.07 5.89
CA LYS A 160 -14.59 -7.40 5.73
C LYS A 160 -15.79 -7.61 6.67
N LYS A 161 -15.71 -7.16 7.92
CA LYS A 161 -16.82 -7.25 8.88
C LYS A 161 -18.00 -6.37 8.45
N ALA A 162 -17.75 -5.18 7.92
CA ALA A 162 -18.81 -4.30 7.41
C ALA A 162 -19.50 -4.90 6.18
N GLU A 163 -18.75 -5.51 5.26
CA GLU A 163 -19.29 -6.22 4.09
C GLU A 163 -20.12 -7.45 4.47
N ALA A 164 -19.67 -8.23 5.44
CA ALA A 164 -20.41 -9.40 5.95
C ALA A 164 -21.73 -8.98 6.63
N GLY A 165 -21.73 -7.93 7.44
CA GLY A 165 -22.94 -7.40 8.09
C GLY A 165 -23.94 -6.79 7.09
N ALA A 166 -23.46 -6.19 5.99
CA ALA A 166 -24.31 -5.69 4.92
C ALA A 166 -24.97 -6.84 4.11
N ALA A 167 -24.26 -7.95 3.90
CA ALA A 167 -24.80 -9.14 3.25
C ALA A 167 -25.89 -9.84 4.11
N GLU A 168 -25.71 -9.89 5.43
CA GLU A 168 -26.71 -10.44 6.35
C GLU A 168 -27.95 -9.54 6.48
N GLY A 169 -27.79 -8.21 6.48
CA GLY A 169 -28.90 -7.26 6.50
C GLY A 169 -29.77 -7.32 5.23
N SER A 170 -29.15 -7.51 4.06
CA SER A 170 -29.88 -7.62 2.79
C SER A 170 -30.66 -8.94 2.64
N ALA A 171 -30.26 -10.01 3.33
CA ALA A 171 -30.98 -11.28 3.33
C ALA A 171 -32.25 -11.26 4.20
N ALA A 172 -32.30 -10.42 5.23
CA ALA A 172 -33.45 -10.32 6.15
C ALA A 172 -34.65 -9.55 5.55
N GLU A 173 -34.42 -8.73 4.52
CA GLU A 173 -35.44 -7.84 3.92
C GLU A 173 -36.17 -8.46 2.72
N SER A 174 -35.91 -9.74 2.40
CA SER A 174 -36.47 -10.45 1.22
C SER A 174 -37.46 -11.59 1.56
N LYS A 175 -38.07 -11.60 2.74
CA LYS A 175 -39.22 -12.49 3.01
C LYS A 175 -40.48 -11.88 2.37
N PRO A 176 -41.10 -12.54 1.37
CA PRO A 176 -42.24 -11.98 0.66
C PRO A 176 -43.48 -12.10 1.53
N ASP A 177 -44.11 -10.97 1.84
CA ASP A 177 -45.45 -10.93 2.42
C ASP A 177 -46.46 -11.25 1.32
N GLN A 178 -46.74 -12.55 1.16
CA GLN A 178 -47.79 -13.09 0.30
C GLN A 178 -48.79 -13.81 1.20
N ALA A 179 -50.02 -13.28 1.27
CA ALA A 179 -51.31 -13.89 1.65
C ALA A 179 -52.10 -12.94 2.59
N GLU A 180 -53.39 -12.66 2.46
CA GLU A 180 -54.45 -13.10 1.55
C GLU A 180 -55.73 -12.33 1.98
N LYS A 181 -56.60 -12.04 1.00
CA LYS A 181 -58.08 -11.91 1.09
C LYS A 181 -58.77 -10.72 1.78
N THR A 182 -59.31 -9.88 0.90
CA THR A 182 -60.74 -9.48 0.80
C THR A 182 -61.75 -10.39 1.52
N PRO A 183 -62.87 -9.83 2.01
CA PRO A 183 -63.96 -9.40 1.11
C PRO A 183 -64.27 -7.89 1.11
#